data_AF-A0A9W9QNB1-F1
#
_entry.id   AF-A0A9W9QNB1-F1
#
_cell.length_a   1.000
_cell.length_b   1.000
_cell.length_c   1.000
_cell.angle_alpha   90.00
_cell.angle_beta   90.00
_cell.angle_gamma   90.00
#
_symmetry.space_group_name_H-M   'P 1'
#
loop_
_entity.id
_entity.type
_entity.pdbx_description
1 polymer ?
#
loop_
_entity_poly.entity_id
_entity_poly.type
_entity_poly.pdbx_seq_one_letter_code
_entity_poly.pdbx_strand_id
1 'polypeptide(L)'
;MREVAPLCTTKKGTQEWTEDTSDPESIKPPAESPHLYLYLVQEEQGAGEPNHWALFLADENEPDYGYVYQVTGKAEDMVYEPSAEKVNLFDAGITSNVYNLAVVSKEQAKAALLVKYTAEQEPPPRANDRKSATESCQGWTMRVISKLVDEGIVMSQKLEMARSMLQPV
;
A
#
# COMPACT_ATOMS: atom_id res chain seq x y z
N MET A 1 38.44 5.31 51.75
CA MET A 1 37.11 5.87 52.10
C MET A 1 37.34 7.33 52.46
N ARG A 2 36.80 8.36 51.79
CA ARG A 2 35.63 8.47 50.92
C ARG A 2 35.83 9.66 49.96
N GLU A 3 35.26 9.50 48.77
CA GLU A 3 35.04 10.52 47.74
C GLU A 3 34.27 11.74 48.27
N VAL A 4 34.62 12.90 47.71
CA VAL A 4 33.89 14.16 47.83
C VAL A 4 32.72 14.12 46.83
N ALA A 5 31.48 14.06 47.34
CA ALA A 5 30.28 14.21 46.53
C ALA A 5 29.99 15.69 46.25
N PRO A 6 29.56 16.08 45.03
CA PRO A 6 29.22 17.45 44.71
C PRO A 6 27.84 17.84 45.27
N LEU A 7 27.76 19.10 45.70
CA LEU A 7 26.55 19.78 46.16
C LEU A 7 25.53 19.83 45.00
N CYS A 8 24.41 19.12 45.12
CA CYS A 8 23.28 19.25 44.20
C CYS A 8 22.39 20.41 44.69
N THR A 9 22.44 21.57 44.03
CA THR A 9 21.51 22.67 44.29
C THR A 9 20.24 22.47 43.46
N THR A 10 19.18 21.98 44.09
CA THR A 10 17.85 21.88 43.46
C THR A 10 17.25 23.27 43.32
N LYS A 11 17.23 23.83 42.11
CA LYS A 11 16.36 24.98 41.79
C LYS A 11 14.92 24.46 41.70
N LYS A 12 14.09 24.78 42.69
CA LYS A 12 12.63 24.58 42.60
C LYS A 12 12.08 25.53 41.54
N GLY A 13 11.86 25.03 40.34
CA GLY A 13 11.06 25.73 39.33
C GLY A 13 9.59 25.61 39.70
N THR A 14 8.99 26.68 40.18
CA THR A 14 7.53 26.79 40.25
C THR A 14 7.04 27.01 38.82
N GLN A 15 6.39 26.02 38.22
CA GLN A 15 5.63 26.22 36.99
C GLN A 15 4.25 26.75 37.38
N GLU A 16 3.97 28.00 37.01
CA GLU A 16 2.64 28.58 37.08
C GLU A 16 1.89 28.11 35.83
N TRP A 17 0.85 27.29 36.03
CA TRP A 17 -0.02 26.85 34.94
C TRP A 17 -1.12 27.91 34.77
N THR A 18 -1.08 28.65 33.67
CA THR A 18 -2.23 29.45 33.24
C THR A 18 -3.17 28.57 32.43
N GLU A 19 -4.45 28.52 32.83
CA GLU A 19 -5.52 27.89 32.06
C GLU A 19 -5.61 28.53 30.67
N ASP A 20 -5.51 27.68 29.66
CA ASP A 20 -5.72 28.06 28.27
C ASP A 20 -7.20 28.37 28.06
N THR A 21 -7.49 29.65 27.79
CA THR A 21 -8.85 30.16 27.53
C THR A 21 -9.16 30.21 26.02
N SER A 22 -8.30 29.60 25.20
CA SER A 22 -8.45 29.51 23.76
C SER A 22 -9.69 28.68 23.39
N ASP A 23 -10.49 29.20 22.47
CA ASP A 23 -11.64 28.50 21.90
C ASP A 23 -11.15 27.22 21.18
N PRO A 24 -11.59 26.01 21.59
CA PRO A 24 -11.15 24.76 20.97
C PRO A 24 -11.56 24.64 19.49
N GLU A 25 -12.47 25.49 18.99
CA GLU A 25 -12.78 25.54 17.56
C GLU A 25 -11.78 26.34 16.72
N SER A 26 -10.99 27.24 17.34
CA SER A 26 -10.02 28.09 16.62
C SER A 26 -8.71 27.38 16.25
N ILE A 27 -8.47 26.18 16.81
CA ILE A 27 -7.28 25.35 16.57
C ILE A 27 -7.66 24.09 15.78
N LYS A 28 -8.53 24.22 14.77
CA LYS A 28 -8.64 23.17 13.75
C LYS A 28 -7.58 23.46 12.69
N PRO A 29 -6.53 22.62 12.54
CA PRO A 29 -5.69 22.73 11.36
C PRO A 29 -6.59 22.65 10.11
N PRO A 30 -6.25 23.36 9.01
CA PRO A 30 -6.99 23.23 7.76
C PRO A 30 -7.15 21.74 7.45
N ALA A 31 -8.38 21.31 7.12
CA ALA A 31 -8.63 19.92 6.77
C ALA A 31 -7.73 19.55 5.57
N GLU A 32 -6.68 18.79 5.82
CA GLU A 32 -5.85 18.23 4.76
C GLU A 32 -6.72 17.27 3.94
N SER A 33 -6.63 17.36 2.61
CA SER A 33 -7.38 16.46 1.74
C SER A 33 -6.79 15.06 1.87
N PRO A 34 -7.57 14.06 2.30
CA PRO A 34 -7.03 12.79 2.78
C PRO A 34 -6.31 12.04 1.67
N HIS A 35 -5.06 11.63 1.83
CA HIS A 35 -4.29 11.05 0.75
C HIS A 35 -4.78 9.63 0.37
N LEU A 36 -4.74 9.29 -0.94
CA LEU A 36 -4.90 7.89 -1.34
C LEU A 36 -3.53 7.22 -1.42
N TYR A 37 -3.43 6.02 -0.89
CA TYR A 37 -2.21 5.23 -0.92
C TYR A 37 -2.42 3.99 -1.78
N LEU A 38 -1.52 3.81 -2.75
CA LEU A 38 -1.45 2.61 -3.56
C LEU A 38 -0.37 1.68 -3.00
N TYR A 39 -0.73 0.42 -2.78
CA TYR A 39 0.14 -0.61 -2.23
C TYR A 39 0.25 -1.80 -3.18
N LEU A 40 1.44 -2.40 -3.22
CA LEU A 40 1.63 -3.78 -3.64
C LEU A 40 1.47 -4.65 -2.41
N VAL A 41 0.57 -5.62 -2.47
CA VAL A 41 0.31 -6.56 -1.40
C VAL A 41 0.70 -7.96 -1.86
N GLN A 42 1.34 -8.70 -0.97
CA GLN A 42 1.74 -10.08 -1.19
C GLN A 42 1.08 -10.99 -0.17
N GLU A 43 0.64 -12.14 -0.63
CA GLU A 43 0.11 -13.24 0.18
C GLU A 43 0.94 -14.49 -0.07
N GLU A 44 1.43 -15.11 1.00
CA GLU A 44 2.11 -16.40 0.94
C GLU A 44 1.13 -17.49 0.51
N GLN A 45 1.51 -18.23 -0.53
CA GLN A 45 0.77 -19.39 -0.99
C GLN A 45 1.31 -20.68 -0.32
N GLY A 46 0.85 -21.83 -0.79
CA GLY A 46 1.34 -23.13 -0.31
C GLY A 46 2.86 -23.24 -0.37
N ALA A 47 3.44 -24.12 0.46
CA ALA A 47 4.89 -24.25 0.57
C ALA A 47 5.56 -24.52 -0.80
N GLY A 48 6.45 -23.62 -1.21
CA GLY A 48 7.18 -23.70 -2.48
C GLY A 48 6.49 -23.03 -3.67
N GLU A 49 5.27 -22.51 -3.49
CA GLU A 49 4.57 -21.70 -4.49
C GLU A 49 5.01 -20.22 -4.38
N PRO A 50 5.03 -19.47 -5.50
CA PRO A 50 5.28 -18.03 -5.47
C PRO A 50 4.16 -17.30 -4.71
N ASN A 51 4.48 -16.13 -4.15
CA ASN A 51 3.50 -15.29 -3.47
C ASN A 51 2.44 -14.80 -4.46
N HIS A 52 1.20 -14.75 -4.02
CA HIS A 52 0.14 -14.07 -4.76
C HIS A 52 0.32 -12.56 -4.63
N TRP A 53 0.15 -11.83 -5.72
CA TRP A 53 0.32 -10.38 -5.77
C TRP A 53 -1.00 -9.70 -6.12
N ALA A 54 -1.30 -8.62 -5.39
CA ALA A 54 -2.45 -7.77 -5.62
C ALA A 54 -2.08 -6.29 -5.45
N LEU A 55 -2.84 -5.41 -6.10
CA LEU A 55 -2.79 -3.98 -5.82
C LEU A 55 -3.90 -3.63 -4.85
N PHE A 56 -3.57 -2.81 -3.85
CA PHE A 56 -4.52 -2.33 -2.85
C PHE A 56 -4.50 -0.81 -2.80
N LEU A 57 -5.68 -0.20 -2.93
CA LEU A 57 -5.86 1.25 -2.91
C LEU A 57 -6.72 1.64 -1.71
N ALA A 58 -6.15 2.38 -0.77
CA ALA A 58 -6.81 2.79 0.46
C ALA A 58 -6.71 4.30 0.71
N ASP A 59 -7.62 4.80 1.53
CA ASP A 59 -7.62 6.18 2.02
C ASP A 59 -6.76 6.28 3.28
N GLU A 60 -6.08 7.42 3.47
CA GLU A 60 -5.25 7.70 4.64
C GLU A 60 -5.99 7.53 5.97
N ASN A 61 -7.27 7.89 6.01
CA ASN A 61 -8.10 7.79 7.21
C ASN A 61 -8.61 6.36 7.45
N GLU A 62 -8.61 5.53 6.42
CA GLU A 62 -9.07 4.14 6.47
C GLU A 62 -8.02 3.21 5.82
N PRO A 63 -6.78 3.16 6.35
CA PRO A 63 -5.67 2.49 5.66
C PRO A 63 -5.86 0.98 5.53
N ASP A 64 -6.69 0.39 6.40
CA ASP A 64 -7.01 -1.03 6.40
C ASP A 64 -8.16 -1.39 5.45
N TYR A 65 -8.91 -0.40 4.95
CA TYR A 65 -10.09 -0.59 4.08
C TYR A 65 -9.89 0.05 2.71
N GLY A 66 -9.91 -0.78 1.67
CA GLY A 66 -9.60 -0.32 0.32
C GLY A 66 -10.09 -1.24 -0.77
N TYR A 67 -9.81 -0.85 -2.01
CA TYR A 67 -10.12 -1.66 -3.18
C TYR A 67 -8.93 -2.55 -3.52
N VAL A 68 -9.21 -3.82 -3.82
CA VAL A 68 -8.22 -4.80 -4.26
C VAL A 68 -8.36 -5.02 -5.77
N TYR A 69 -7.25 -4.97 -6.49
CA TYR A 69 -7.18 -5.33 -7.90
C TYR A 69 -6.20 -6.48 -8.06
N GLN A 70 -6.70 -7.62 -8.56
CA GLN A 70 -5.94 -8.85 -8.62
C GLN A 70 -6.42 -9.76 -9.75
N VAL A 71 -5.58 -10.73 -10.09
CA VAL A 71 -5.95 -11.88 -10.90
C VAL A 71 -5.77 -13.15 -10.07
N THR A 72 -6.75 -14.04 -10.08
CA THR A 72 -6.75 -15.28 -9.31
C THR A 72 -6.84 -16.49 -10.26
N GLY A 73 -6.66 -17.70 -9.73
CA GLY A 73 -6.68 -18.93 -10.51
C GLY A 73 -5.30 -19.50 -10.77
N LYS A 74 -5.21 -20.42 -11.73
CA LYS A 74 -3.94 -21.08 -12.10
C LYS A 74 -3.22 -20.27 -13.17
N ALA A 75 -1.90 -20.39 -13.26
CA ALA A 75 -1.09 -19.65 -14.22
C ALA A 75 -1.55 -19.84 -15.68
N GLU A 76 -2.12 -20.99 -16.04
CA GLU A 76 -2.68 -21.23 -17.37
C GLU A 76 -4.04 -20.57 -17.65
N ASP A 77 -4.81 -20.24 -16.61
CA ASP A 77 -6.18 -19.71 -16.74
C ASP A 77 -6.51 -18.79 -15.56
N MET A 78 -5.87 -17.62 -15.52
CA MET A 78 -6.16 -16.62 -14.50
C MET A 78 -7.36 -15.74 -14.91
N VAL A 79 -8.07 -15.25 -13.90
CA VAL A 79 -9.26 -14.41 -14.04
C VAL A 79 -9.07 -13.13 -13.24
N TYR A 80 -9.41 -11.99 -13.84
CA TYR A 80 -9.44 -10.71 -13.13
C TYR A 80 -10.61 -10.69 -12.15
N GLU A 81 -10.31 -10.60 -10.87
CA GLU A 81 -11.27 -10.62 -9.76
C GLU A 81 -11.01 -9.45 -8.80
N PRO A 82 -11.38 -8.21 -9.18
CA PRO A 82 -11.27 -7.07 -8.29
C PRO A 82 -12.32 -7.13 -7.17
N SER A 83 -12.07 -6.42 -6.07
CA SER A 83 -13.10 -6.22 -5.06
C SER A 83 -14.19 -5.28 -5.59
N ALA A 84 -15.45 -5.67 -5.41
CA ALA A 84 -16.60 -4.83 -5.78
C ALA A 84 -16.79 -3.66 -4.80
N GLU A 85 -16.42 -3.87 -3.54
CA GLU A 85 -16.53 -2.92 -2.44
C GLU A 85 -15.18 -2.76 -1.73
N LYS A 86 -15.09 -1.81 -0.80
CA LYS A 86 -13.93 -1.71 0.09
C LYS A 86 -13.88 -2.96 0.98
N VAL A 87 -12.73 -3.61 1.02
CA VAL A 87 -12.48 -4.77 1.87
C VAL A 87 -11.46 -4.42 2.93
N ASN A 88 -11.60 -5.02 4.11
CA ASN A 88 -10.54 -4.99 5.11
C ASN A 88 -9.40 -5.90 4.63
N LEU A 89 -8.17 -5.38 4.59
CA LEU A 89 -7.02 -6.10 4.06
C LEU A 89 -6.72 -7.40 4.84
N PHE A 90 -6.87 -7.37 6.17
CA PHE A 90 -6.64 -8.51 7.04
C PHE A 90 -7.72 -9.57 6.90
N ASP A 91 -8.99 -9.16 6.83
CA ASP A 91 -10.11 -10.09 6.62
C ASP A 91 -10.05 -10.77 5.25
N ALA A 92 -9.47 -10.09 4.25
CA ALA A 92 -9.27 -10.64 2.92
C ALA A 92 -8.16 -11.71 2.85
N GLY A 93 -7.38 -11.92 3.91
CA GLY A 93 -6.28 -12.88 3.95
C GLY A 93 -5.01 -12.45 3.20
N ILE A 94 -4.99 -11.25 2.62
CA ILE A 94 -3.91 -10.77 1.75
C ILE A 94 -2.88 -9.97 2.57
N THR A 95 -2.11 -10.59 3.47
CA THR A 95 -1.31 -9.80 4.45
C THR A 95 0.10 -10.29 4.77
N SER A 96 0.74 -11.07 3.90
CA SER A 96 2.13 -11.48 4.18
C SER A 96 3.11 -10.30 4.10
N ASN A 97 3.01 -9.46 3.06
CA ASN A 97 3.80 -8.23 2.97
C ASN A 97 3.02 -7.10 2.28
N VAL A 98 3.22 -5.85 2.71
CA VAL A 98 2.58 -4.66 2.14
C VAL A 98 3.65 -3.61 1.81
N TYR A 99 3.72 -3.17 0.56
CA TYR A 99 4.69 -2.19 0.08
C TYR A 99 3.99 -0.97 -0.51
N ASN A 100 4.26 0.21 0.03
CA ASN A 100 3.75 1.44 -0.56
C ASN A 100 4.40 1.72 -1.92
N LEU A 101 3.57 1.89 -2.95
CA LEU A 101 3.98 2.25 -4.30
C LEU A 101 3.88 3.75 -4.56
N ALA A 102 2.80 4.39 -4.08
CA ALA A 102 2.55 5.81 -4.32
C ALA A 102 1.66 6.44 -3.24
N VAL A 103 1.80 7.76 -3.09
CA VAL A 103 0.86 8.62 -2.36
C VAL A 103 0.24 9.57 -3.39
N VAL A 104 -1.08 9.57 -3.50
CA VAL A 104 -1.83 10.37 -4.46
C VAL A 104 -2.45 11.56 -3.72
N SER A 105 -1.86 12.74 -3.88
CA SER A 105 -2.16 13.90 -3.01
C SER A 105 -3.02 15.01 -3.62
N LYS A 106 -3.07 15.19 -4.95
CA LYS A 106 -3.76 16.37 -5.56
C LYS A 106 -4.92 16.05 -6.50
N GLU A 107 -4.99 14.84 -7.04
CA GLU A 107 -6.02 14.40 -7.99
C GLU A 107 -6.52 12.98 -7.67
N GLN A 108 -6.84 12.73 -6.40
CA GLN A 108 -7.18 11.41 -5.87
C GLN A 108 -8.22 10.65 -6.68
N ALA A 109 -9.35 11.30 -7.00
CA ALA A 109 -10.41 10.68 -7.76
C ALA A 109 -9.94 10.25 -9.16
N LYS A 110 -9.13 11.06 -9.83
CA LYS A 110 -8.59 10.75 -11.15
C LYS A 110 -7.56 9.63 -11.08
N ALA A 111 -6.65 9.65 -10.10
CA ALA A 111 -5.67 8.57 -9.98
C ALA A 111 -6.33 7.25 -9.59
N ALA A 112 -7.35 7.26 -8.72
CA ALA A 112 -8.13 6.07 -8.39
C ALA A 112 -8.81 5.48 -9.64
N LEU A 113 -9.40 6.34 -10.49
CA LEU A 113 -9.96 5.93 -11.78
C LEU A 113 -8.88 5.37 -12.71
N LEU A 114 -7.69 5.97 -12.77
CA LEU A 114 -6.60 5.48 -13.60
C LEU A 114 -6.04 4.15 -13.10
N VAL A 115 -5.90 3.94 -11.79
CA VAL A 115 -5.49 2.66 -11.20
C VAL A 115 -6.48 1.57 -11.60
N LYS A 116 -7.78 1.81 -11.36
CA LYS A 116 -8.84 0.88 -11.74
C LYS A 116 -8.85 0.59 -13.24
N TYR A 117 -8.83 1.63 -14.06
CA TYR A 117 -8.84 1.51 -15.51
C TYR A 117 -7.62 0.71 -16.02
N THR A 118 -6.43 1.02 -15.51
CA THR A 118 -5.20 0.33 -15.92
C THR A 118 -5.26 -1.15 -15.56
N ALA A 119 -5.73 -1.50 -14.36
CA ALA A 119 -5.92 -2.88 -13.95
C ALA A 119 -6.94 -3.62 -14.83
N GLU A 120 -8.08 -2.99 -15.15
CA GLU A 120 -9.12 -3.56 -16.01
C GLU A 120 -8.67 -3.79 -17.45
N GLN A 121 -7.77 -2.96 -17.98
CA GLN A 121 -7.27 -3.08 -19.34
C GLN A 121 -6.16 -4.13 -19.49
N GLU A 122 -5.51 -4.56 -18.39
CA GLU A 122 -4.48 -5.59 -18.46
C GLU A 122 -5.10 -6.98 -18.53
N PRO A 123 -4.90 -7.74 -19.64
CA PRO A 123 -5.46 -9.08 -19.75
C PRO A 123 -4.83 -10.02 -18.71
N PRO A 124 -5.64 -10.85 -18.02
CA PRO A 124 -5.11 -11.88 -17.13
C PRO A 124 -4.17 -12.85 -17.87
N PRO A 125 -3.15 -13.40 -17.19
CA PRO A 125 -2.29 -14.43 -17.74
C PRO A 125 -3.09 -15.64 -18.23
N ARG A 126 -2.74 -16.13 -19.42
CA ARG A 126 -3.35 -17.33 -20.02
C ARG A 126 -2.31 -18.14 -20.78
N ALA A 127 -2.46 -19.46 -20.73
CA ALA A 127 -1.65 -20.41 -21.47
C ALA A 127 -2.51 -21.61 -21.89
N ASN A 128 -2.07 -22.35 -22.92
CA ASN A 128 -2.81 -23.54 -23.37
C ASN A 128 -2.72 -24.70 -22.35
N ASP A 129 -1.64 -24.73 -21.58
CA ASP A 129 -1.38 -25.67 -20.51
C ASP A 129 -0.37 -25.09 -19.49
N ARG A 130 -0.29 -25.73 -18.33
CA ARG A 130 0.60 -25.31 -17.23
C ARG A 130 2.08 -25.27 -17.62
N LYS A 131 2.56 -26.13 -18.53
CA LYS A 131 3.98 -26.15 -18.94
C LYS A 131 4.33 -24.98 -19.86
N SER A 132 3.34 -24.46 -20.56
CA SER A 132 3.46 -23.29 -21.44
C SER A 132 3.22 -21.95 -20.72
N ALA A 133 2.85 -21.97 -19.43
CA ALA A 133 2.67 -20.76 -18.65
C ALA A 133 4.01 -20.05 -18.45
N THR A 134 4.09 -18.79 -18.90
CA THR A 134 5.30 -17.95 -18.79
C THR A 134 5.08 -16.75 -17.87
N GLU A 135 3.86 -16.58 -17.37
CA GLU A 135 3.42 -15.45 -16.56
C GLU A 135 2.47 -15.96 -15.46
N SER A 136 2.46 -15.26 -14.34
CA SER A 136 1.56 -15.48 -13.20
C SER A 136 0.93 -14.15 -12.76
N CYS A 137 0.22 -14.14 -11.62
CA CYS A 137 -0.35 -12.93 -11.04
C CYS A 137 0.70 -11.83 -10.82
N GLN A 138 1.94 -12.22 -10.48
CA GLN A 138 3.05 -11.27 -10.31
C GLN A 138 3.39 -10.54 -11.61
N GLY A 139 3.38 -11.26 -12.74
CA GLY A 139 3.62 -10.68 -14.06
C GLY A 139 2.54 -9.69 -14.46
N TRP A 140 1.27 -10.05 -14.23
CA TRP A 140 0.14 -9.14 -14.46
C TRP A 140 0.28 -7.87 -13.62
N THR A 141 0.57 -8.00 -12.31
CA THR A 141 0.77 -6.86 -11.43
C THR A 141 1.92 -5.97 -11.90
N MET A 142 3.02 -6.56 -12.37
CA MET A 142 4.15 -5.82 -12.94
C MET A 142 3.77 -5.02 -14.19
N ARG A 143 2.93 -5.57 -15.07
CA ARG A 143 2.42 -4.83 -16.23
C ARG A 143 1.55 -3.65 -15.81
N VAL A 144 0.68 -3.84 -14.83
CA VAL A 144 -0.15 -2.75 -14.27
C VAL A 144 0.74 -1.67 -13.66
N ILE A 145 1.70 -2.03 -12.80
CA ILE A 145 2.64 -1.07 -12.19
C ILE A 145 3.42 -0.31 -13.27
N SER A 146 3.90 -1.00 -14.32
CA SER A 146 4.62 -0.37 -15.43
C SER A 146 3.77 0.71 -16.12
N LYS A 147 2.50 0.42 -16.41
CA LYS A 147 1.59 1.41 -16.99
C LYS A 147 1.31 2.57 -16.04
N LEU A 148 1.19 2.30 -14.74
CA LEU A 148 1.03 3.36 -13.74
C LEU A 148 2.28 4.25 -13.59
N VAL A 149 3.46 3.74 -13.95
CA VAL A 149 4.68 4.56 -14.10
C VAL A 149 4.56 5.48 -15.33
N ASP A 150 4.08 4.95 -16.45
CA ASP A 150 3.88 5.75 -17.67
C ASP A 150 2.85 6.88 -17.46
N GLU A 151 1.82 6.63 -16.65
CA GLU A 151 0.82 7.62 -16.22
C GLU A 151 1.32 8.59 -15.13
N GLY A 152 2.55 8.42 -14.65
CA GLY A 152 3.15 9.26 -13.61
C GLY A 152 2.55 9.09 -12.21
N ILE A 153 1.79 8.02 -11.97
CA ILE A 153 1.21 7.69 -10.66
C ILE A 153 2.24 7.01 -9.77
N VAL A 154 3.00 6.07 -10.33
CA VAL A 154 4.04 5.33 -9.62
C VAL A 154 5.42 5.79 -10.09
N MET A 155 6.37 5.93 -9.17
CA MET A 155 7.75 6.24 -9.55
C MET A 155 8.45 5.01 -10.15
N SER A 156 9.26 5.19 -11.18
CA SER A 156 10.00 4.07 -11.81
C SER A 156 10.86 3.27 -10.82
N GLN A 157 11.38 3.91 -9.77
CA GLN A 157 12.12 3.23 -8.71
C GLN A 157 11.28 2.16 -7.98
N LYS A 158 9.97 2.37 -7.85
CA LYS A 158 9.04 1.41 -7.22
C LYS A 158 8.76 0.23 -8.14
N LEU A 159 8.74 0.44 -9.45
CA LEU A 159 8.70 -0.65 -10.43
C LEU A 159 9.96 -1.51 -10.36
N GLU A 160 11.14 -0.91 -10.24
CA GLU A 160 12.39 -1.66 -10.10
C GLU A 160 12.49 -2.40 -8.74
N MET A 161 11.98 -1.78 -7.67
CA MET A 161 11.78 -2.46 -6.39
C MET A 161 10.88 -3.69 -6.54
N ALA A 162 9.71 -3.54 -7.18
CA ALA A 162 8.81 -4.67 -7.44
C ALA A 162 9.48 -5.75 -8.30
N ARG A 163 10.19 -5.37 -9.37
CA ARG A 163 10.95 -6.28 -10.23
C ARG A 163 11.94 -7.14 -9.44
N SER A 164 12.61 -6.55 -8.44
CA SER A 164 13.60 -7.27 -7.62
C SER A 164 12.99 -8.34 -6.70
N MET A 165 11.67 -8.29 -6.48
CA MET A 165 10.93 -9.23 -5.62
C MET A 165 10.23 -10.34 -6.42
N LEU A 166 10.29 -10.31 -7.76
CA LEU A 166 9.66 -11.32 -8.61
C LEU A 166 10.19 -12.72 -8.30
N GLN A 167 9.26 -13.67 -8.14
CA GLN A 167 9.54 -15.08 -7.98
C GLN A 167 9.33 -15.81 -9.32
N PRO A 168 10.11 -16.88 -9.59
CA PRO A 168 9.94 -17.67 -10.80
C PRO A 168 8.56 -18.34 -10.84
N VAL A 169 8.04 -18.50 -12.06
CA VAL A 169 6.82 -19.26 -12.40
C VAL A 169 7.16 -20.70 -12.71
#